data_AF-A1CAX2-F1
#
_entry.id   AF-A1CAX2-F1
#
_cell.length_a   1.000
_cell.length_b   1.000
_cell.length_c   1.000
_cell.angle_alpha   90.00
_cell.angle_beta   90.00
_cell.angle_gamma   90.00
#
_symmetry.space_group_name_H-M   'P 1'
#
loop_
_entity.id
_entity.type
_entity.pdbx_description
1 polymer ?
#
loop_
_entity_poly.entity_id
_entity_poly.type
_entity_poly.pdbx_seq_one_letter_code
_entity_poly.pdbx_strand_id
1 'polypeptide(L)'
;MEDPNAWAIYSSDKQRTRRGWQSIAASLGRQLSTTPQHLSRVLYVPRHDNTTSHLPLYDVSAQYTEAVGDTPIGSSKYTVSLGMMNRPKGDGTDSIPVAYIVNFSSGGGQAVTGTVEYRGSPDGTGGAEVEFTMRTTDDEACSIKSKGENVQSEPVAVGLSYPIPPSQTKVGTIKHPYFHFTLPSEAQAAQFAWQIHPVEQGPLRYTLVRMPVASAEGENPEPQAEIQAIYHHIGLGVSLSQSHSEGILLLPPSTDPKTEAMIVASALGMLWRMRGLDGGKGNKGETAPVIKKSRFGSVKKLLKGKN
;
A
#
# COMPACT_ATOMS: atom_id res chain seq x y z
N MET A 1 -24.05 -11.00 49.86
CA MET A 1 -24.87 -11.49 48.74
C MET A 1 -24.97 -10.34 47.77
N GLU A 2 -24.15 -10.42 46.73
CA GLU A 2 -24.05 -9.42 45.66
C GLU A 2 -25.27 -9.57 44.76
N ASP A 3 -25.85 -8.42 44.39
CA ASP A 3 -27.00 -8.35 43.50
C ASP A 3 -26.50 -8.34 42.04
N PRO A 4 -26.82 -9.33 41.18
CA PRO A 4 -26.15 -9.52 39.89
C PRO A 4 -26.57 -8.55 38.78
N ASN A 5 -27.45 -7.59 39.06
CA ASN A 5 -28.13 -6.80 38.04
C ASN A 5 -27.66 -5.34 37.90
N ALA A 6 -26.60 -4.94 38.61
CA ALA A 6 -26.02 -3.61 38.49
C ALA A 6 -25.30 -3.35 37.14
N TRP A 7 -25.05 -4.39 36.33
CA TRP A 7 -24.46 -4.26 34.98
C TRP A 7 -25.49 -4.03 33.87
N ALA A 8 -26.79 -4.19 34.14
CA ALA A 8 -27.84 -4.07 33.12
C ALA A 8 -28.36 -2.62 32.94
N ILE A 9 -27.88 -1.66 33.73
CA ILE A 9 -28.30 -0.24 33.66
C ILE A 9 -27.18 0.67 33.12
N TYR A 10 -26.03 0.12 32.72
CA TYR A 10 -24.97 0.89 32.04
C TYR A 10 -25.14 0.95 30.50
N SER A 11 -26.17 0.31 29.95
CA SER A 11 -26.41 0.18 28.51
C SER A 11 -27.43 1.15 27.92
N SER A 12 -28.07 2.02 28.71
CA SER A 12 -29.20 2.84 28.22
C SER A 12 -28.91 4.34 28.00
N ASP A 13 -27.76 4.87 28.43
CA ASP A 13 -27.48 6.32 28.29
C ASP A 13 -26.53 6.68 27.13
N LYS A 14 -26.05 5.69 26.37
CA LYS A 14 -25.18 5.91 25.19
C LYS A 14 -25.93 6.03 23.86
N GLN A 15 -27.26 6.14 23.86
CA GLN A 15 -28.04 6.34 22.62
C GLN A 15 -28.36 7.81 22.28
N ARG A 16 -27.81 8.79 23.01
CA ARG A 16 -28.02 10.21 22.70
C ARG A 16 -26.73 11.02 22.65
N THR A 17 -25.90 10.80 21.63
CA THR A 17 -25.29 11.88 20.81
C THR A 17 -24.40 11.32 19.70
N ARG A 18 -24.62 11.82 18.47
CA ARG A 18 -23.91 11.48 17.23
C ARG A 18 -22.41 11.84 17.30
N ARG A 19 -21.53 10.90 17.72
CA ARG A 19 -20.06 10.86 17.43
C ARG A 19 -19.47 9.42 17.48
N GLY A 20 -20.26 8.41 17.09
CA GLY A 20 -19.93 6.99 17.35
C GLY A 20 -18.67 6.44 16.65
N TRP A 21 -18.37 6.87 15.42
CA TRP A 21 -17.27 6.26 14.64
C TRP A 21 -15.88 6.65 15.12
N GLN A 22 -15.68 7.92 15.48
CA GLN A 22 -14.44 8.37 16.12
C GLN A 22 -14.27 7.71 17.50
N SER A 23 -15.36 7.51 18.26
CA SER A 23 -15.32 6.86 19.56
C SER A 23 -14.93 5.38 19.49
N ILE A 24 -15.42 4.63 18.49
CA ILE A 24 -15.07 3.21 18.31
C ILE A 24 -13.65 3.07 17.76
N ALA A 25 -13.28 3.90 16.76
CA ALA A 25 -11.92 3.92 16.22
C ALA A 25 -10.89 4.28 17.30
N ALA A 26 -11.14 5.32 18.08
CA ALA A 26 -10.27 5.72 19.20
C ALA A 26 -10.20 4.64 20.29
N SER A 27 -11.28 3.91 20.57
CA SER A 27 -11.23 2.77 21.49
C SER A 27 -10.37 1.60 20.99
N LEU A 28 -10.11 1.54 19.68
CA LEU A 28 -9.17 0.61 19.04
C LEU A 28 -7.77 1.22 18.83
N GLY A 29 -7.51 2.41 19.37
CA GLY A 29 -6.25 3.15 19.19
C GLY A 29 -6.11 3.86 17.83
N ARG A 30 -7.13 3.83 16.97
CA ARG A 30 -7.09 4.44 15.64
C ARG A 30 -7.25 5.96 15.72
N GLN A 31 -6.37 6.66 15.03
CA GLN A 31 -6.39 8.11 14.84
C GLN A 31 -6.80 8.42 13.39
N LEU A 32 -8.07 8.14 13.08
CA LEU A 32 -8.59 8.37 11.73
C LEU A 32 -8.78 9.87 11.49
N SER A 33 -8.21 10.36 10.40
CA SER A 33 -8.36 11.73 9.93
C SER A 33 -9.09 11.76 8.58
N THR A 34 -9.70 12.89 8.25
CA THR A 34 -10.17 13.15 6.89
C THR A 34 -9.00 13.26 5.92
N THR A 35 -9.30 13.26 4.62
CA THR A 35 -8.30 13.53 3.59
C THR A 35 -7.65 14.90 3.83
N PRO A 36 -6.31 14.98 3.92
CA PRO A 36 -5.63 16.26 4.02
C PRO A 36 -6.03 17.17 2.85
N GLN A 37 -6.34 18.44 3.13
CA GLN A 37 -6.90 19.36 2.13
C GLN A 37 -6.01 19.55 0.90
N HIS A 38 -4.69 19.48 1.09
CA HIS A 38 -3.74 19.61 -0.01
C HIS A 38 -3.68 18.36 -0.90
N LEU A 39 -4.21 17.20 -0.49
CA LEU A 39 -4.29 15.99 -1.30
C LEU A 39 -5.63 15.90 -2.05
N SER A 40 -5.82 16.82 -2.99
CA SER A 40 -7.08 16.97 -3.73
C SER A 40 -7.14 16.19 -5.05
N ARG A 41 -6.02 15.67 -5.54
CA ARG A 41 -5.94 14.86 -6.76
C ARG A 41 -6.03 13.38 -6.39
N VAL A 42 -6.84 12.61 -7.10
CA VAL A 42 -7.07 11.20 -6.79
C VAL A 42 -6.93 10.34 -8.03
N LEU A 43 -5.95 9.44 -8.02
CA LEU A 43 -5.79 8.44 -9.06
C LEU A 43 -6.39 7.11 -8.61
N TYR A 44 -7.30 6.55 -9.40
CA TYR A 44 -7.72 5.16 -9.25
C TYR A 44 -6.67 4.24 -9.86
N VAL A 45 -6.20 3.29 -9.06
CA VAL A 45 -5.27 2.24 -9.45
C VAL A 45 -6.07 0.94 -9.61
N PRO A 46 -6.34 0.50 -10.86
CA PRO A 46 -7.10 -0.71 -11.08
C PRO A 46 -6.46 -1.94 -10.45
N ARG A 47 -7.28 -2.97 -10.31
CA ARG A 47 -6.83 -4.30 -9.92
C ARG A 47 -5.73 -4.77 -10.86
N HIS A 48 -4.55 -5.02 -10.29
CA HIS A 48 -3.39 -5.53 -11.00
C HIS A 48 -2.61 -6.52 -10.15
N ASP A 49 -1.84 -7.37 -10.82
CA ASP A 49 -1.00 -8.40 -10.24
C ASP A 49 0.27 -8.59 -11.10
N ASN A 50 1.00 -9.67 -10.86
CA ASN A 50 2.26 -9.95 -11.56
C ASN A 50 2.08 -10.39 -13.03
N THR A 51 0.83 -10.56 -13.49
CA THR A 51 0.50 -10.90 -14.88
C THR A 51 0.02 -9.68 -15.68
N THR A 52 -0.17 -8.54 -15.02
CA THR A 52 -0.64 -7.31 -15.66
C THR A 52 0.44 -6.72 -16.55
N SER A 53 0.17 -6.60 -17.86
CA SER A 53 1.08 -5.98 -18.84
C SER A 53 0.76 -4.52 -19.13
N HIS A 54 -0.48 -4.11 -18.94
CA HIS A 54 -0.99 -2.78 -19.22
C HIS A 54 -1.92 -2.34 -18.09
N LEU A 55 -1.70 -1.14 -17.57
CA LEU A 55 -2.42 -0.60 -16.41
C LEU A 55 -2.67 0.90 -16.59
N PRO A 56 -3.87 1.31 -17.04
CA PRO A 56 -4.28 2.71 -17.05
C PRO A 56 -4.60 3.17 -15.63
N LEU A 57 -4.11 4.35 -15.24
CA LEU A 57 -4.49 5.03 -14.00
C LEU A 57 -5.40 6.20 -14.32
N TYR A 58 -6.52 6.30 -13.61
CA TYR A 58 -7.60 7.21 -13.95
C TYR A 58 -7.68 8.34 -12.94
N ASP A 59 -7.88 9.57 -13.41
CA ASP A 59 -8.18 10.68 -12.51
C ASP A 59 -9.66 10.60 -12.09
N VAL A 60 -9.89 10.19 -10.85
CA VAL A 60 -11.21 10.05 -10.23
C VAL A 60 -11.48 11.11 -9.18
N SER A 61 -10.75 12.24 -9.22
CA SER A 61 -10.81 13.29 -8.19
C SER A 61 -12.25 13.73 -7.89
N ALA A 62 -13.04 14.03 -8.94
CA ALA A 62 -14.43 14.44 -8.79
C ALA A 62 -15.32 13.36 -8.14
N GLN A 63 -15.20 12.10 -8.61
CA GLN A 63 -15.99 10.98 -8.10
C GLN A 63 -15.63 10.64 -6.65
N TYR A 64 -14.34 10.75 -6.31
CA TYR A 64 -13.87 10.54 -4.95
C TYR A 64 -14.44 11.60 -4.00
N THR A 65 -14.38 12.88 -4.39
CA THR A 65 -14.94 13.97 -3.58
C THR A 65 -16.44 13.81 -3.38
N GLU A 66 -17.19 13.41 -4.41
CA GLU A 66 -18.63 13.15 -4.33
C GLU A 66 -18.96 11.95 -3.41
N ALA A 67 -18.23 10.85 -3.55
CA ALA A 67 -18.55 9.61 -2.83
C ALA A 67 -18.09 9.61 -1.37
N VAL A 68 -16.90 10.17 -1.10
CA VAL A 68 -16.24 10.11 0.21
C VAL A 68 -16.43 11.39 1.01
N GLY A 69 -16.30 12.56 0.37
CA GLY A 69 -16.32 13.87 1.02
C GLY A 69 -15.39 13.93 2.25
N ASP A 70 -15.88 14.48 3.35
CA ASP A 70 -15.13 14.63 4.61
C ASP A 70 -15.13 13.35 5.48
N THR A 71 -15.32 12.18 4.89
CA THR A 71 -15.33 10.94 5.66
C THR A 71 -13.90 10.55 6.07
N PRO A 72 -13.63 10.23 7.36
CA PRO A 72 -12.29 9.86 7.81
C PRO A 72 -11.74 8.63 7.07
N ILE A 73 -10.52 8.76 6.52
CA ILE A 73 -9.82 7.69 5.80
C ILE A 73 -9.71 6.46 6.70
N GLY A 74 -10.01 5.28 6.16
CA GLY A 74 -9.94 4.00 6.87
C GLY A 74 -11.11 3.70 7.83
N SER A 75 -12.10 4.60 7.93
CA SER A 75 -13.36 4.32 8.62
C SER A 75 -14.24 3.36 7.83
N SER A 76 -15.18 2.66 8.49
CA SER A 76 -16.11 1.76 7.79
C SER A 76 -16.95 2.50 6.74
N LYS A 77 -17.38 3.73 7.04
CA LYS A 77 -18.09 4.58 6.06
C LYS A 77 -17.21 4.90 4.87
N TYR A 78 -15.94 5.24 5.09
CA TYR A 78 -14.98 5.49 4.02
C TYR A 78 -14.80 4.28 3.12
N THR A 79 -14.58 3.10 3.69
CA THR A 79 -14.41 1.85 2.94
C THR A 79 -15.65 1.52 2.12
N VAL A 80 -16.85 1.69 2.68
CA VAL A 80 -18.11 1.46 1.96
C VAL A 80 -18.29 2.48 0.83
N SER A 81 -18.14 3.78 1.10
CA SER A 81 -18.24 4.83 0.09
C SER A 81 -17.28 4.58 -1.08
N LEU A 82 -16.02 4.30 -0.78
CA LEU A 82 -15.00 4.03 -1.78
C LEU A 82 -15.29 2.75 -2.58
N GLY A 83 -15.76 1.68 -1.93
CA GLY A 83 -16.12 0.42 -2.59
C GLY A 83 -17.38 0.50 -3.46
N MET A 84 -18.23 1.51 -3.25
CA MET A 84 -19.44 1.77 -4.03
C MET A 84 -19.20 2.73 -5.22
N MET A 85 -18.01 3.32 -5.34
CA MET A 85 -17.66 4.12 -6.50
C MET A 85 -17.67 3.27 -7.78
N ASN A 86 -18.13 3.87 -8.88
CA ASN A 86 -18.06 3.22 -10.18
C ASN A 86 -16.60 3.06 -10.59
N ARG A 87 -16.19 1.82 -10.88
CA ARG A 87 -14.82 1.54 -11.32
C ARG A 87 -14.64 2.01 -12.77
N PRO A 88 -13.69 2.92 -13.05
CA PRO A 88 -13.31 3.28 -14.41
C PRO A 88 -12.84 2.06 -15.21
N LYS A 89 -13.03 2.10 -16.53
CA LYS A 89 -12.59 1.05 -17.46
C LYS A 89 -12.05 1.66 -18.75
N GLY A 90 -11.29 0.85 -19.49
CA GLY A 90 -10.75 1.20 -20.81
C GLY A 90 -9.62 2.24 -20.80
N ASP A 91 -9.13 2.59 -21.97
CA ASP A 91 -7.92 3.42 -22.11
C ASP A 91 -8.28 4.89 -22.37
N GLY A 92 -9.31 5.40 -21.69
CA GLY A 92 -9.76 6.80 -21.81
C GLY A 92 -10.85 7.02 -22.85
N THR A 93 -11.56 5.97 -23.27
CA THR A 93 -12.76 6.06 -24.11
C THR A 93 -14.03 6.41 -23.31
N ASP A 94 -13.96 6.30 -21.99
CA ASP A 94 -15.04 6.60 -21.06
C ASP A 94 -15.01 8.08 -20.64
N SER A 95 -15.98 8.52 -19.83
CA SER A 95 -16.07 9.89 -19.31
C SER A 95 -14.99 10.24 -18.27
N ILE A 96 -14.11 9.30 -17.92
CA ILE A 96 -13.09 9.44 -16.88
C ILE A 96 -11.72 9.46 -17.56
N PRO A 97 -10.95 10.54 -17.41
CA PRO A 97 -9.67 10.66 -18.10
C PRO A 97 -8.62 9.71 -17.52
N VAL A 98 -7.86 9.08 -18.41
CA VAL A 98 -6.64 8.33 -18.06
C VAL A 98 -5.52 9.34 -17.85
N ALA A 99 -5.02 9.42 -16.61
CA ALA A 99 -3.93 10.31 -16.23
C ALA A 99 -2.56 9.72 -16.57
N TYR A 100 -2.41 8.41 -16.39
CA TYR A 100 -1.17 7.69 -16.66
C TYR A 100 -1.45 6.37 -17.36
N ILE A 101 -0.54 5.97 -18.24
CA ILE A 101 -0.46 4.61 -18.75
C ILE A 101 0.77 3.95 -18.18
N VAL A 102 0.59 2.77 -17.60
CA VAL A 102 1.70 1.95 -17.10
C VAL A 102 1.80 0.68 -17.93
N ASN A 103 2.95 0.49 -18.56
CA ASN A 103 3.26 -0.73 -19.31
C ASN A 103 4.32 -1.53 -18.57
N PHE A 104 4.08 -2.83 -18.41
CA PHE A 104 5.02 -3.77 -17.80
C PHE A 104 5.60 -4.70 -18.85
N SER A 105 6.92 -4.87 -18.82
CA SER A 105 7.66 -5.81 -19.63
C SER A 105 8.50 -6.72 -18.74
N SER A 106 8.59 -8.00 -19.11
CA SER A 106 9.57 -8.87 -18.50
C SER A 106 10.94 -8.44 -18.99
N GLY A 107 11.76 -7.87 -18.11
CA GLY A 107 13.19 -7.78 -18.38
C GLY A 107 13.75 -9.20 -18.45
N GLY A 108 14.73 -9.46 -19.31
CA GLY A 108 15.38 -10.78 -19.32
C GLY A 108 15.82 -11.18 -17.90
N GLY A 109 15.47 -12.38 -17.45
CA GLY A 109 15.73 -12.86 -16.08
C GLY A 109 14.53 -12.75 -15.13
N GLN A 110 14.78 -12.53 -13.83
CA GLN A 110 13.74 -12.38 -12.78
C GLN A 110 13.29 -10.92 -12.55
N ALA A 111 13.70 -9.98 -13.40
CA ALA A 111 13.38 -8.56 -13.25
C ALA A 111 12.16 -8.16 -14.09
N VAL A 112 11.25 -7.38 -13.52
CA VAL A 112 10.11 -6.80 -14.24
C VAL A 112 10.33 -5.30 -14.36
N THR A 113 10.19 -4.75 -15.57
CA THR A 113 10.33 -3.32 -15.83
C THR A 113 8.95 -2.73 -16.10
N GLY A 114 8.61 -1.66 -15.40
CA GLY A 114 7.44 -0.84 -15.64
C GLY A 114 7.82 0.51 -16.22
N THR A 115 6.99 1.06 -17.09
CA THR A 115 7.12 2.43 -17.60
C THR A 115 5.83 3.18 -17.32
N VAL A 116 5.93 4.29 -16.59
CA VAL A 116 4.84 5.22 -16.28
C VAL A 116 4.91 6.38 -17.26
N GLU A 117 3.88 6.53 -18.09
CA GLU A 117 3.74 7.60 -19.08
C GLU A 117 2.58 8.52 -18.69
N TYR A 118 2.86 9.82 -18.52
CA TYR A 118 1.82 10.82 -18.28
C TYR A 118 1.03 11.15 -19.55
N ARG A 119 -0.31 11.13 -19.47
CA ARG A 119 -1.23 11.36 -20.59
C ARG A 119 -1.88 12.76 -20.63
N GLY A 120 -1.62 13.61 -19.64
CA GLY A 120 -2.28 14.92 -19.53
C GLY A 120 -1.69 16.05 -20.38
N SER A 121 -0.71 15.80 -21.25
CA SER A 121 -0.20 16.81 -22.18
C SER A 121 -1.01 16.78 -23.49
N PRO A 122 -1.77 17.85 -23.82
CA PRO A 122 -2.62 17.90 -25.02
C PRO A 122 -1.82 17.83 -26.34
N ASP A 123 -0.53 18.16 -26.33
CA ASP A 123 0.28 18.27 -27.56
C ASP A 123 1.12 17.03 -27.87
N GLY A 124 0.99 15.94 -27.11
CA GLY A 124 1.73 14.69 -27.33
C GLY A 124 3.27 14.85 -27.28
N THR A 125 3.76 16.04 -26.91
CA THR A 125 5.17 16.38 -26.86
C THR A 125 5.65 16.24 -25.42
N GLY A 126 6.45 15.21 -25.15
CA GLY A 126 7.27 15.10 -23.95
C GLY A 126 6.51 15.05 -22.61
N GLY A 127 5.53 14.14 -22.48
CA GLY A 127 5.01 13.78 -21.16
C GLY A 127 6.13 13.22 -20.28
N ALA A 128 6.04 13.43 -18.96
CA ALA A 128 6.97 12.80 -18.03
C ALA A 128 6.88 11.27 -18.18
N GLU A 129 8.01 10.65 -18.52
CA GLU A 129 8.14 9.20 -18.63
C GLU A 129 9.13 8.71 -17.56
N VAL A 130 8.67 7.83 -16.69
CA VAL A 130 9.45 7.26 -15.60
C VAL A 130 9.49 5.75 -15.75
N GLU A 131 10.69 5.19 -15.80
CA GLU A 131 10.92 3.76 -15.75
C GLU A 131 11.15 3.33 -14.31
N PHE A 132 10.64 2.16 -13.94
CA PHE A 132 10.97 1.52 -12.68
C PHE A 132 11.24 0.05 -12.89
N THR A 133 12.31 -0.46 -12.28
CA THR A 133 12.69 -1.87 -12.35
C THR A 133 12.47 -2.52 -11.00
N MET A 134 11.64 -3.55 -10.97
CA MET A 134 11.36 -4.35 -9.80
C MET A 134 12.23 -5.61 -9.83
N ARG A 135 12.93 -5.86 -8.73
CA ARG A 135 13.74 -7.06 -8.54
C ARG A 135 13.37 -7.71 -7.21
N THR A 136 13.37 -9.03 -7.17
CA THR A 136 13.22 -9.76 -5.91
C THR A 136 14.56 -9.76 -5.17
N THR A 137 14.89 -8.63 -4.53
CA THR A 137 16.03 -8.55 -3.60
C THR A 137 15.52 -8.39 -2.18
N ASP A 138 16.32 -8.75 -1.18
CA ASP A 138 15.90 -8.66 0.21
C ASP A 138 15.79 -7.20 0.68
N ASP A 139 16.66 -6.32 0.17
CA ASP A 139 16.85 -4.95 0.69
C ASP A 139 16.23 -3.84 -0.18
N GLU A 140 15.89 -4.11 -1.44
CA GLU A 140 15.31 -3.13 -2.37
C GLU A 140 13.97 -3.60 -2.94
N ALA A 141 13.03 -2.67 -3.06
CA ALA A 141 11.73 -2.91 -3.69
C ALA A 141 11.79 -2.68 -5.20
N CYS A 142 12.37 -1.55 -5.62
CA CYS A 142 12.56 -1.20 -7.03
C CYS A 142 13.62 -0.11 -7.19
N SER A 143 14.07 0.11 -8.42
CA SER A 143 14.88 1.27 -8.82
C SER A 143 14.11 2.12 -9.83
N ILE A 144 14.07 3.44 -9.64
CA ILE A 144 13.28 4.36 -10.47
C ILE A 144 14.22 5.28 -11.26
N LYS A 145 13.94 5.49 -12.53
CA LYS A 145 14.73 6.35 -13.43
C LYS A 145 13.82 7.19 -14.31
N SER A 146 14.03 8.49 -14.35
CA SER A 146 13.37 9.37 -15.32
C SER A 146 13.97 9.15 -16.72
N LYS A 147 13.12 9.02 -17.74
CA LYS A 147 13.54 9.09 -19.14
C LYS A 147 13.47 10.55 -19.61
N GLY A 148 14.42 10.97 -20.45
CA GLY A 148 14.40 12.30 -21.09
C GLY A 148 15.51 13.29 -20.67
N GLU A 149 16.25 13.05 -19.57
CA GLU A 149 17.46 13.82 -19.25
C GLU A 149 18.71 13.08 -19.72
N ASN A 150 19.74 13.84 -20.14
CA ASN A 150 21.03 13.32 -20.59
C ASN A 150 21.47 12.10 -19.77
N VAL A 151 21.92 11.08 -20.51
CA VAL A 151 22.33 9.67 -20.23
C VAL A 151 22.95 9.31 -18.85
N GLN A 152 23.14 10.24 -17.90
CA GLN A 152 23.87 10.06 -16.63
C GLN A 152 23.06 10.27 -15.33
N SER A 153 21.72 10.26 -15.36
CA SER A 153 20.98 10.20 -14.08
C SER A 153 20.99 8.78 -13.50
N GLU A 154 21.65 8.62 -12.35
CA GLU A 154 21.69 7.38 -11.58
C GLU A 154 20.28 6.97 -11.14
N PRO A 155 19.93 5.67 -11.19
CA PRO A 155 18.64 5.19 -10.70
C PRO A 155 18.45 5.48 -9.21
N VAL A 156 17.27 5.97 -8.85
CA VAL A 156 16.85 6.15 -7.45
C VAL A 156 16.43 4.79 -6.90
N ALA A 157 17.21 4.23 -5.97
CA ALA A 157 16.86 3.00 -5.27
C ALA A 157 15.75 3.25 -4.23
N VAL A 158 14.74 2.38 -4.22
CA VAL A 158 13.69 2.33 -3.19
C VAL A 158 14.04 1.21 -2.23
N GLY A 159 14.66 1.57 -1.11
CA GLY A 159 15.10 0.65 -0.06
C GLY A 159 13.97 0.24 0.87
N LEU A 160 14.20 -0.83 1.62
CA LEU A 160 13.23 -1.46 2.52
C LEU A 160 13.72 -1.43 3.97
N SER A 161 12.82 -1.16 4.92
CA SER A 161 13.11 -1.26 6.36
C SER A 161 11.88 -1.76 7.13
N TYR A 162 12.06 -2.21 8.37
CA TYR A 162 10.97 -2.75 9.21
C TYR A 162 10.99 -2.10 10.60
N PRO A 163 10.65 -0.80 10.71
CA PRO A 163 10.72 -0.08 11.98
C PRO A 163 9.62 -0.51 12.97
N ILE A 164 8.50 -1.04 12.47
CA ILE A 164 7.40 -1.53 13.31
C ILE A 164 7.57 -3.04 13.53
N PRO A 165 7.48 -3.52 14.79
CA PRO A 165 7.49 -4.95 15.09
C PRO A 165 6.41 -5.72 14.31
N PRO A 166 6.71 -6.94 13.81
CA PRO A 166 5.71 -7.74 13.12
C PRO A 166 4.49 -8.06 13.99
N SER A 167 3.29 -8.03 13.40
CA SER A 167 2.07 -8.40 14.09
C SER A 167 1.79 -9.89 13.95
N GLN A 168 1.36 -10.52 15.05
CA GLN A 168 0.90 -11.91 15.04
C GLN A 168 -0.61 -11.95 14.78
N THR A 169 -1.03 -12.68 13.74
CA THR A 169 -2.44 -12.86 13.39
C THR A 169 -2.77 -14.34 13.24
N LYS A 170 -4.07 -14.66 13.16
CA LYS A 170 -4.54 -16.03 12.89
C LYS A 170 -4.02 -16.59 11.55
N VAL A 171 -3.66 -15.72 10.61
CA VAL A 171 -3.18 -16.11 9.27
C VAL A 171 -1.66 -16.11 9.14
N GLY A 172 -0.94 -15.76 10.21
CA GLY A 172 0.52 -15.73 10.26
C GLY A 172 1.09 -14.43 10.81
N THR A 173 2.40 -14.29 10.66
CA THR A 173 3.14 -13.08 11.02
C THR A 173 3.11 -12.08 9.87
N ILE A 174 2.62 -10.88 10.13
CA ILE A 174 2.57 -9.78 9.16
C ILE A 174 3.71 -8.81 9.47
N LYS A 175 4.60 -8.60 8.50
CA LYS A 175 5.63 -7.56 8.58
C LYS A 175 5.07 -6.23 8.05
N HIS A 176 5.61 -5.13 8.57
CA HIS A 176 5.17 -3.76 8.25
C HIS A 176 6.33 -2.98 7.61
N PRO A 177 6.63 -3.23 6.33
CA PRO A 177 7.78 -2.60 5.68
C PRO A 177 7.54 -1.11 5.45
N TYR A 178 8.59 -0.32 5.58
CA TYR A 178 8.67 1.06 5.09
C TYR A 178 9.55 1.08 3.85
N PHE A 179 9.19 1.91 2.88
CA PHE A 179 9.92 2.03 1.61
C PHE A 179 10.49 3.43 1.48
N HIS A 180 11.82 3.56 1.50
CA HIS A 180 12.49 4.86 1.51
C HIS A 180 13.28 5.10 0.24
N PHE A 181 13.32 6.35 -0.21
CA PHE A 181 14.06 6.75 -1.39
C PHE A 181 14.42 8.24 -1.31
N THR A 182 15.37 8.66 -2.13
CA THR A 182 15.83 10.04 -2.17
C THR A 182 15.63 10.58 -3.57
N LEU A 183 14.82 11.63 -3.71
CA LEU A 183 14.68 12.32 -4.98
C LEU A 183 15.69 13.48 -5.06
N PRO A 184 16.39 13.63 -6.19
CA PRO A 184 17.12 14.86 -6.45
C PRO A 184 16.12 16.01 -6.55
N SER A 185 16.35 17.08 -5.79
CA SER A 185 15.59 18.33 -5.86
C SER A 185 16.57 19.48 -6.08
N GLU A 186 16.09 20.58 -6.68
CA GLU A 186 16.90 21.73 -7.10
C GLU A 186 17.73 22.35 -5.95
N ALA A 187 17.25 22.26 -4.71
CA ALA A 187 17.93 22.85 -3.54
C ALA A 187 18.76 21.85 -2.73
N GLN A 188 18.22 20.65 -2.47
CA GLN A 188 18.89 19.59 -1.72
C GLN A 188 18.16 18.26 -1.94
N ALA A 189 18.90 17.14 -1.93
CA ALA A 189 18.32 15.81 -2.00
C ALA A 189 17.27 15.62 -0.88
N ALA A 190 16.02 15.35 -1.26
CA ALA A 190 14.91 15.19 -0.33
C ALA A 190 14.64 13.71 -0.12
N GLN A 191 14.58 13.29 1.14
CA GLN A 191 14.28 11.91 1.52
C GLN A 191 12.77 11.72 1.69
N PHE A 192 12.26 10.65 1.11
CA PHE A 192 10.86 10.26 1.17
C PHE A 192 10.74 8.84 1.74
N ALA A 193 9.61 8.57 2.39
CA ALA A 193 9.29 7.24 2.86
C ALA A 193 7.80 6.94 2.76
N TRP A 194 7.44 5.82 2.12
CA TRP A 194 6.13 5.20 2.30
C TRP A 194 6.10 4.49 3.65
N GLN A 195 5.23 4.97 4.53
CA GLN A 195 5.07 4.47 5.89
C GLN A 195 3.68 3.86 6.08
N ILE A 196 3.62 2.75 6.81
CA ILE A 196 2.36 2.13 7.25
C ILE A 196 2.23 2.29 8.75
N HIS A 197 1.03 2.64 9.22
CA HIS A 197 0.73 2.77 10.65
C HIS A 197 -0.54 1.96 10.95
N PRO A 198 -0.44 0.62 11.08
CA PRO A 198 -1.62 -0.26 11.08
C PRO A 198 -2.58 -0.01 12.25
N VAL A 199 -2.06 0.41 13.41
CA VAL A 199 -2.84 0.68 14.62
C VAL A 199 -3.57 2.01 14.50
N GLU A 200 -2.88 3.04 14.04
CA GLU A 200 -3.36 4.42 14.01
C GLU A 200 -4.22 4.67 12.77
N GLN A 201 -3.75 4.23 11.60
CA GLN A 201 -4.29 4.57 10.27
C GLN A 201 -5.00 3.39 9.59
N GLY A 202 -4.87 2.19 10.14
CA GLY A 202 -5.41 0.96 9.58
C GLY A 202 -4.44 0.24 8.64
N PRO A 203 -4.67 -1.07 8.39
CA PRO A 203 -3.68 -1.94 7.72
C PRO A 203 -3.65 -1.82 6.20
N LEU A 204 -4.50 -0.99 5.60
CA LEU A 204 -4.68 -0.87 4.15
C LEU A 204 -4.16 0.46 3.58
N ARG A 205 -3.42 1.22 4.40
CA ARG A 205 -2.97 2.57 4.07
C ARG A 205 -1.46 2.69 4.19
N TYR A 206 -0.84 3.19 3.12
CA TYR A 206 0.50 3.76 3.16
C TYR A 206 0.42 5.27 2.98
N THR A 207 1.23 5.99 3.77
CA THR A 207 1.37 7.44 3.68
C THR A 207 2.80 7.73 3.24
N LEU A 208 2.97 8.42 2.10
CA LEU A 208 4.25 8.94 1.67
C LEU A 208 4.52 10.21 2.46
N VAL A 209 5.64 10.24 3.18
CA VAL A 209 6.09 11.42 3.89
C VAL A 209 7.42 11.90 3.35
N ARG A 210 7.58 13.22 3.27
CA ARG A 210 8.88 13.85 3.07
C ARG A 210 9.53 14.03 4.44
N MET A 211 10.71 13.45 4.62
CA MET A 211 11.47 13.57 5.84
C MET A 211 12.08 14.98 5.91
N PRO A 212 12.06 15.61 7.09
CA PRO A 212 12.66 16.93 7.24
C PRO A 212 14.17 16.86 7.06
N VAL A 213 14.72 17.89 6.44
CA VAL A 213 16.17 18.06 6.40
C VAL A 213 16.62 18.44 7.81
N ALA A 214 17.57 17.68 8.37
CA ALA A 214 18.15 18.01 9.67
C ALA A 214 18.74 19.43 9.58
N SER A 215 18.04 20.40 10.16
CA SER A 215 18.53 21.77 10.25
C SER A 215 19.62 21.76 11.32
N ALA A 216 20.84 22.13 10.93
CA ALA A 216 21.86 22.45 11.92
C ALA A 216 21.40 23.72 12.65
N GLU A 217 21.47 23.67 13.98
CA GLU A 217 21.16 24.75 14.92
C GLU A 217 19.69 24.92 15.28
N GLY A 218 19.50 25.00 16.59
CA GLY A 218 18.25 24.76 17.27
C GLY A 218 17.39 26.00 17.43
N GLU A 219 16.10 25.80 17.19
CA GLU A 219 14.96 26.25 17.97
C GLU A 219 13.73 25.49 17.40
N ASN A 220 12.81 25.09 18.29
CA ASN A 220 11.58 24.29 18.10
C ASN A 220 10.78 24.49 16.78
N PRO A 221 9.87 23.58 16.34
CA PRO A 221 9.34 22.37 16.97
C PRO A 221 9.76 21.08 16.26
N GLU A 222 9.41 19.92 16.82
CA GLU A 222 9.51 18.61 16.16
C GLU A 222 9.16 18.74 14.66
N PRO A 223 10.09 18.48 13.74
CA PRO A 223 9.83 18.73 12.34
C PRO A 223 8.77 17.73 11.86
N GLN A 224 7.55 18.23 11.66
CA GLN A 224 6.43 17.41 11.24
C GLN A 224 6.69 16.92 9.81
N ALA A 225 6.75 15.60 9.64
CA ALA A 225 6.92 15.00 8.33
C ALA A 225 5.75 15.41 7.42
N GLU A 226 6.08 15.99 6.27
CA GLU A 226 5.09 16.53 5.34
C GLU A 226 4.48 15.39 4.53
N ILE A 227 3.16 15.23 4.58
CA ILE A 227 2.47 14.18 3.82
C ILE A 227 2.45 14.56 2.33
N GLN A 228 3.03 13.72 1.49
CA GLN A 228 3.15 13.95 0.04
C GLN A 228 2.16 13.12 -0.76
N ALA A 229 1.75 11.96 -0.25
CA ALA A 229 0.74 11.13 -0.90
C ALA A 229 0.15 10.13 0.09
N ILE A 230 -1.04 9.61 -0.22
CA ILE A 230 -1.63 8.49 0.52
C ILE A 230 -2.11 7.45 -0.47
N TYR A 231 -1.59 6.24 -0.38
CA TYR A 231 -2.18 5.09 -1.03
C TYR A 231 -3.14 4.40 -0.07
N HIS A 232 -4.38 4.21 -0.49
CA HIS A 232 -5.37 3.43 0.25
C HIS A 232 -5.92 2.32 -0.64
N HIS A 233 -5.76 1.09 -0.19
CA HIS A 233 -6.25 -0.07 -0.92
C HIS A 233 -7.76 -0.22 -0.80
N ILE A 234 -8.39 -0.59 -1.91
CA ILE A 234 -9.81 -0.89 -2.00
C ILE A 234 -9.97 -2.38 -1.73
N GLY A 235 -10.65 -2.71 -0.63
CA GLY A 235 -10.95 -4.08 -0.27
C GLY A 235 -11.14 -4.27 1.23
N LEU A 236 -11.33 -5.53 1.59
CA LEU A 236 -11.33 -5.98 2.98
C LEU A 236 -10.09 -6.85 3.18
N GLY A 237 -9.32 -6.56 4.21
CA GLY A 237 -8.08 -7.30 4.44
C GLY A 237 -7.42 -6.92 5.76
N VAL A 238 -6.52 -7.81 6.20
CA VAL A 238 -5.68 -7.60 7.39
C VAL A 238 -4.36 -6.89 7.06
N SER A 239 -4.03 -6.77 5.77
CA SER A 239 -2.82 -6.11 5.25
C SER A 239 -2.93 -5.93 3.73
N LEU A 240 -2.02 -5.12 3.17
CA LEU A 240 -1.76 -4.91 1.73
C LEU A 240 -1.00 -6.06 1.06
N SER A 241 -0.52 -6.97 1.89
CA SER A 241 -0.08 -8.33 1.62
C SER A 241 -1.14 -9.19 0.93
N GLN A 242 -1.45 -8.89 -0.33
CA GLN A 242 -2.44 -9.62 -1.13
C GLN A 242 -1.84 -10.06 -2.46
N SER A 243 -2.44 -11.04 -3.13
CA SER A 243 -1.98 -11.49 -4.45
C SER A 243 -2.18 -10.47 -5.57
N HIS A 244 -2.95 -9.42 -5.32
CA HIS A 244 -3.24 -8.33 -6.24
C HIS A 244 -3.33 -7.01 -5.47
N SER A 245 -3.35 -5.90 -6.19
CA SER A 245 -3.53 -4.58 -5.62
C SER A 245 -4.58 -3.82 -6.42
N GLU A 246 -5.52 -3.18 -5.73
CA GLU A 246 -6.55 -2.28 -6.27
C GLU A 246 -6.70 -1.16 -5.26
N GLY A 247 -6.77 0.11 -5.68
CA GLY A 247 -6.73 1.18 -4.70
C GLY A 247 -6.91 2.56 -5.27
N ILE A 248 -6.73 3.54 -4.41
CA ILE A 248 -6.58 4.94 -4.80
C ILE A 248 -5.26 5.49 -4.30
N LEU A 249 -4.74 6.45 -5.06
CA LEU A 249 -3.56 7.22 -4.72
C LEU A 249 -3.98 8.70 -4.64
N LEU A 250 -3.98 9.23 -3.42
CA LEU A 250 -4.25 10.63 -3.10
C LEU A 250 -2.96 11.43 -3.23
N LEU A 251 -3.00 12.50 -4.01
CA LEU A 251 -1.86 13.33 -4.40
C LEU A 251 -2.21 14.82 -4.27
N PRO A 252 -1.20 15.69 -4.16
CA PRO A 252 -1.37 17.11 -4.39
C PRO A 252 -1.87 17.40 -5.82
N PRO A 253 -2.43 18.59 -6.07
CA PRO A 253 -2.60 19.07 -7.43
C PRO A 253 -1.32 18.88 -8.24
N SER A 254 -1.44 18.42 -9.49
CA SER A 254 -0.30 18.15 -10.36
C SER A 254 0.42 19.45 -10.71
N THR A 255 1.49 19.78 -9.98
CA THR A 255 2.37 20.94 -10.27
C THR A 255 3.63 20.53 -11.01
N ASP A 256 4.11 19.31 -10.76
CA ASP A 256 5.26 18.71 -11.45
C ASP A 256 4.92 17.26 -11.87
N PRO A 257 4.59 17.04 -13.15
CA PRO A 257 4.28 15.72 -13.68
C PRO A 257 5.41 14.69 -13.50
N LYS A 258 6.67 15.14 -13.44
CA LYS A 258 7.84 14.26 -13.27
C LYS A 258 7.88 13.73 -11.83
N THR A 259 7.79 14.61 -10.84
CA THR A 259 7.73 14.20 -9.44
C THR A 259 6.48 13.34 -9.17
N GLU A 260 5.32 13.69 -9.73
CA GLU A 260 4.11 12.86 -9.60
C GLU A 260 4.32 11.47 -10.22
N ALA A 261 4.92 11.37 -11.41
CA ALA A 261 5.25 10.09 -12.04
C ALA A 261 6.24 9.26 -11.21
N MET A 262 7.23 9.88 -10.56
CA MET A 262 8.15 9.21 -9.62
C MET A 262 7.39 8.68 -8.39
N ILE A 263 6.45 9.44 -7.85
CA ILE A 263 5.58 9.00 -6.74
C ILE A 263 4.73 7.80 -7.18
N VAL A 264 4.09 7.88 -8.36
CA VAL A 264 3.31 6.77 -8.95
C VAL A 264 4.19 5.52 -9.11
N ALA A 265 5.38 5.67 -9.71
CA ALA A 265 6.32 4.57 -9.89
C ALA A 265 6.75 3.94 -8.55
N SER A 266 7.04 4.76 -7.54
CA SER A 266 7.40 4.29 -6.19
C SER A 266 6.26 3.53 -5.51
N ALA A 267 5.00 3.98 -5.68
CA ALA A 267 3.83 3.31 -5.15
C ALA A 267 3.64 1.94 -5.83
N LEU A 268 3.80 1.86 -7.15
CA LEU A 268 3.68 0.60 -7.89
C LEU A 268 4.79 -0.39 -7.54
N GLY A 269 6.02 0.09 -7.39
CA GLY A 269 7.15 -0.72 -6.91
C GLY A 269 6.94 -1.24 -5.49
N MET A 270 6.45 -0.40 -4.58
CA MET A 270 6.03 -0.79 -3.24
C MET A 270 4.96 -1.89 -3.31
N LEU A 271 3.89 -1.70 -4.07
CA LEU A 271 2.79 -2.66 -4.18
C LEU A 271 3.27 -3.99 -4.71
N TRP A 272 4.12 -3.98 -5.74
CA TRP A 272 4.72 -5.21 -6.26
C TRP A 272 5.54 -5.96 -5.20
N ARG A 273 6.40 -5.24 -4.46
CA ARG A 273 7.21 -5.84 -3.40
C ARG A 273 6.35 -6.43 -2.30
N MET A 274 5.28 -5.73 -1.89
CA MET A 274 4.33 -6.22 -0.88
C MET A 274 3.74 -7.59 -1.25
N ARG A 275 3.39 -7.83 -2.52
CA ARG A 275 2.87 -9.14 -2.97
C ARG A 275 3.89 -10.26 -2.82
N GLY A 276 5.18 -9.95 -2.93
CA GLY A 276 6.28 -10.90 -2.76
C GLY A 276 6.66 -11.18 -1.30
N LEU A 277 6.32 -10.28 -0.37
CA LEU A 277 6.65 -10.44 1.05
C LEU A 277 5.81 -11.49 1.77
N ASP A 278 4.66 -11.89 1.20
CA ASP A 278 3.83 -12.98 1.73
C ASP A 278 4.27 -14.37 1.29
N GLY A 279 5.49 -14.50 0.77
CA GLY A 279 6.16 -15.77 0.49
C GLY A 279 6.47 -16.64 1.71
N GLY A 280 5.78 -16.44 2.84
CA GLY A 280 5.82 -17.30 4.04
C GLY A 280 5.26 -18.72 3.85
N LYS A 281 5.38 -19.30 2.65
CA LYS A 281 5.53 -20.74 2.49
C LYS A 281 7.03 -20.99 2.41
N GLY A 282 7.61 -21.40 3.53
CA GLY A 282 9.05 -21.57 3.69
C GLY A 282 9.72 -22.25 2.50
N ASN A 283 10.97 -21.83 2.25
CA ASN A 283 11.93 -22.49 1.37
C ASN A 283 11.63 -23.99 1.20
N LYS A 284 11.04 -24.35 0.07
CA LYS A 284 11.19 -25.70 -0.48
C LYS A 284 12.43 -25.70 -1.34
N GLY A 285 13.55 -25.99 -0.69
CA GLY A 285 14.88 -26.24 -1.24
C GLY A 285 15.82 -26.19 -0.04
N GLU A 286 16.31 -27.29 0.51
CA GLU A 286 17.00 -28.37 -0.19
C GLU A 286 16.36 -29.77 -0.05
N THR A 287 16.53 -30.53 -1.11
CA THR A 287 16.25 -31.96 -1.24
C THR A 287 17.04 -32.79 -0.23
N ALA A 288 16.35 -33.41 0.72
CA ALA A 288 16.79 -34.66 1.32
C ALA A 288 15.92 -35.80 0.76
N PRO A 289 16.50 -36.88 0.20
CA PRO A 289 15.72 -37.97 -0.35
C PRO A 289 15.05 -38.71 0.82
N VAL A 290 13.73 -38.57 0.95
CA VAL A 290 12.95 -39.38 1.87
C VAL A 290 12.90 -40.80 1.29
N ILE A 291 13.80 -41.65 1.76
CA ILE A 291 13.76 -43.09 1.59
C ILE A 291 12.41 -43.57 2.16
N LYS A 292 11.52 -44.04 1.28
CA LYS A 292 10.29 -44.74 1.66
C LYS A 292 10.66 -46.04 2.40
N LYS A 293 10.79 -45.97 3.74
CA LYS A 293 10.77 -47.17 4.57
C LYS A 293 9.32 -47.53 4.89
N SER A 294 8.79 -48.41 4.05
CA SER A 294 7.74 -49.37 4.42
C SER A 294 8.05 -49.98 5.79
N ARG A 295 7.12 -49.85 6.73
CA ARG A 295 7.07 -50.72 7.91
C ARG A 295 5.63 -51.17 8.11
N PHE A 296 5.28 -52.23 7.38
CA PHE A 296 4.39 -53.26 7.93
C PHE A 296 5.01 -53.76 9.24
N GLY A 297 4.36 -53.46 10.36
CA GLY A 297 4.74 -53.92 11.68
C GLY A 297 3.54 -54.57 12.35
N SER A 298 3.39 -55.87 12.14
CA SER A 298 2.54 -56.78 12.91
C SER A 298 2.63 -56.50 14.41
N VAL A 299 1.47 -56.32 15.05
CA VAL A 299 1.31 -56.71 16.46
C VAL A 299 0.00 -57.49 16.58
N LYS A 300 0.13 -58.81 16.47
CA LYS A 300 -0.79 -59.76 17.11
C LYS A 300 -0.68 -59.53 18.61
N LYS A 301 -1.80 -59.23 19.29
CA LYS A 301 -1.95 -59.51 20.72
C LYS A 301 -3.14 -60.43 20.92
N LEU A 302 -2.80 -61.68 21.24
CA LEU A 302 -3.66 -62.64 21.89
C LEU A 302 -4.14 -62.09 23.24
N LEU A 303 -5.45 -62.14 23.46
CA LEU A 303 -6.11 -62.47 24.73
C LEU A 303 -7.29 -63.38 24.33
N LYS A 304 -7.10 -64.70 24.23
CA LYS A 304 -7.42 -65.71 25.26
C LYS A 304 -8.78 -65.49 25.97
N GLY A 305 -9.74 -66.36 25.66
CA GLY A 305 -10.45 -67.13 26.68
C GLY A 305 -11.98 -67.24 26.57
N LYS A 306 -12.45 -68.50 26.53
CA LYS A 306 -13.83 -69.04 26.70
C LYS A 306 -14.74 -68.92 25.46
N ASN A 307 -15.25 -69.99 24.85
CA ASN A 307 -15.38 -71.41 25.20
C ASN A 307 -14.98 -72.33 24.04
#